data_AF-A0A6C0LBJ9-F1
#
_entry.id   AF-A0A6C0LBJ9-F1
#
_cell.length_a   1.000
_cell.length_b   1.000
_cell.length_c   1.000
_cell.angle_alpha   90.00
_cell.angle_beta   90.00
_cell.angle_gamma   90.00
#
_symmetry.space_group_name_H-M   'P 1'
#
loop_
_entity.id
_entity.type
_entity.pdbx_description
1 polymer ?
#
loop_
_entity_poly.entity_id
_entity_poly.type
_entity_poly.pdbx_seq_one_letter_code
_entity_poly.pdbx_strand_id
1 'polypeptide(L)'
;MSKSNSNKFYDPLTKIYVSKSNIEEWSKKLKYAHSVPNHFLENIDITVDKKENIDVKKQLYYDKIKMFINNNSEHLLNNLISVNKSKSLIQDRRDEYNEIMRLYNKSMKEYQDIHGKKIVIRLVLNKNKEKLMAYLQYYNYKKLTKDTYTPKGLVNEIDDFILKNRLYGLYSDDLMVGFLIIKKSRYFKIDGTSDKVDTFYIQEVYIDKSMRGRKLGKILLDYALLICPINKKHISLMTYEGNIMANIAKSYGFELQNESSGCPVNKLFFVRRMTDKDFLKNTNRITE
;
A
#
# COMPACT_ATOMS: atom_id res chain seq x y z
N MET A 1 30.40 -15.32 -34.29
CA MET A 1 28.98 -15.74 -34.43
C MET A 1 28.71 -16.91 -33.49
N SER A 2 28.13 -16.66 -32.31
CA SER A 2 27.78 -17.72 -31.35
C SER A 2 26.47 -18.39 -31.78
N LYS A 3 26.50 -19.69 -32.09
CA LYS A 3 25.30 -20.50 -32.34
C LYS A 3 24.40 -20.41 -31.10
N SER A 4 23.24 -19.78 -31.26
CA SER A 4 22.26 -19.64 -30.19
C SER A 4 21.72 -21.01 -29.77
N ASN A 5 21.48 -21.20 -28.48
CA ASN A 5 20.81 -22.36 -27.89
C ASN A 5 19.29 -22.40 -28.26
N SER A 6 18.91 -22.18 -29.52
CA SER A 6 17.52 -21.89 -29.91
C SER A 6 16.53 -23.07 -29.82
N ASN A 7 16.99 -24.31 -29.63
CA ASN A 7 16.16 -25.52 -29.73
C ASN A 7 16.08 -26.34 -28.42
N LYS A 8 16.24 -25.71 -27.26
CA LYS A 8 16.07 -26.42 -25.97
C LYS A 8 15.02 -25.71 -25.11
N PHE A 9 14.04 -26.45 -24.63
CA PHE A 9 13.08 -25.97 -23.62
C PHE A 9 13.68 -26.20 -22.24
N TYR A 10 13.69 -25.19 -21.37
CA TYR A 10 14.10 -25.35 -19.98
C TYR A 10 12.86 -25.51 -19.09
N ASP A 11 12.68 -26.68 -18.49
CA ASP A 11 11.51 -26.97 -17.66
C ASP A 11 11.68 -26.39 -16.24
N PRO A 12 10.86 -25.43 -15.81
CA PRO A 12 10.97 -24.82 -14.48
C PRO A 12 10.59 -25.78 -13.34
N LEU A 13 9.81 -26.84 -13.59
CA LEU A 13 9.40 -27.80 -12.57
C LEU A 13 10.53 -28.75 -12.18
N THR A 14 11.23 -29.31 -13.18
CA THR A 14 12.30 -30.28 -12.97
C THR A 14 13.71 -29.68 -13.06
N LYS A 15 13.81 -28.41 -13.46
CA LYS A 15 15.06 -27.63 -13.61
C LYS A 15 16.06 -28.22 -14.61
N ILE A 16 15.57 -28.92 -15.63
CA ILE A 16 16.40 -29.49 -16.70
C ILE A 16 15.96 -29.00 -18.08
N TYR A 17 16.88 -29.06 -19.05
CA TYR A 17 16.53 -28.87 -20.45
C TYR A 17 15.86 -30.13 -21.00
N VAL A 18 14.71 -29.98 -21.65
CA VAL A 18 13.94 -31.05 -22.27
C VAL A 18 14.14 -31.01 -23.78
N SER A 19 14.39 -32.18 -24.36
CA SER A 19 14.54 -32.43 -25.79
C SER A 19 14.03 -33.84 -26.12
N LYS A 20 13.92 -34.17 -27.41
CA LYS A 20 13.53 -35.52 -27.86
C LYS A 20 14.38 -36.63 -27.23
N SER A 21 15.68 -36.38 -27.06
CA SER A 21 16.65 -37.35 -26.54
C SER A 21 16.49 -37.68 -25.05
N ASN A 22 15.80 -36.85 -24.26
CA ASN A 22 15.70 -37.06 -22.81
C ASN A 22 14.26 -36.96 -22.27
N ILE A 23 13.26 -36.97 -23.15
CA ILE A 23 11.86 -36.82 -22.77
C ILE A 23 11.38 -37.91 -21.80
N GLU A 24 11.90 -39.14 -21.93
CA GLU A 24 11.59 -40.24 -21.03
C GLU A 24 12.21 -40.03 -19.64
N GLU A 25 13.46 -39.57 -19.57
CA GLU A 25 14.13 -39.24 -18.31
C GLU A 25 13.41 -38.07 -17.61
N TRP A 26 13.06 -37.03 -18.37
CA TRP A 26 12.29 -35.91 -17.87
C TRP A 26 10.91 -36.34 -17.34
N SER A 27 10.21 -37.24 -18.04
CA SER A 27 8.90 -37.75 -17.59
C SER A 27 8.97 -38.43 -16.22
N LYS A 28 10.06 -39.17 -15.95
CA LYS A 28 10.29 -39.81 -14.64
C LYS A 28 10.49 -38.76 -13.55
N LYS A 29 11.26 -37.70 -13.83
CA LYS A 29 11.46 -36.58 -12.89
C LYS A 29 10.16 -35.80 -12.63
N LEU A 30 9.35 -35.57 -13.66
CA LEU A 30 8.08 -34.87 -13.53
C LEU A 30 7.08 -35.60 -12.61
N LYS A 31 7.10 -36.94 -12.58
CA LYS A 31 6.27 -37.73 -11.65
C LYS A 31 6.51 -37.35 -10.18
N TYR A 32 7.76 -37.05 -9.82
CA TYR A 32 8.15 -36.66 -8.46
C TYR A 32 7.90 -35.18 -8.15
N ALA A 33 7.40 -34.37 -9.10
CA ALA A 33 7.02 -33.00 -8.81
C ALA A 33 5.88 -32.98 -7.78
N HIS A 34 6.09 -32.33 -6.63
CA HIS A 34 5.07 -32.24 -5.56
C HIS A 34 3.96 -31.22 -5.87
N SER A 35 4.13 -30.39 -6.90
CA SER A 35 3.10 -29.47 -7.37
C SER A 35 3.30 -29.11 -8.84
N VAL A 36 2.21 -28.75 -9.50
CA VAL A 36 2.20 -28.06 -10.79
C VAL A 36 1.40 -26.77 -10.59
N PRO A 37 2.07 -25.63 -10.34
CA PRO A 37 1.38 -24.37 -10.12
C PRO A 37 0.52 -23.99 -11.33
N ASN A 38 -0.70 -23.50 -11.09
CA ASN A 38 -1.62 -23.11 -12.16
C ASN A 38 -1.00 -22.09 -13.13
N HIS A 39 -0.19 -21.14 -12.63
CA HIS A 39 0.48 -20.17 -13.47
C HIS A 39 1.48 -20.81 -14.46
N PHE A 40 2.03 -22.00 -14.19
CA PHE A 40 2.87 -22.72 -15.17
C PHE A 40 2.04 -23.37 -16.28
N LEU A 41 0.83 -23.86 -15.96
CA LEU A 41 -0.11 -24.40 -16.95
C LEU A 41 -0.66 -23.26 -17.83
N GLU A 42 -1.07 -22.16 -17.22
CA GLU A 42 -1.54 -20.96 -17.93
C GLU A 42 -0.47 -20.39 -18.86
N ASN A 43 0.80 -20.41 -18.43
CA ASN A 43 1.92 -19.96 -19.27
C ASN A 43 2.09 -20.78 -20.56
N ILE A 44 1.65 -22.04 -20.58
CA ILE A 44 1.66 -22.90 -21.77
C ILE A 44 0.26 -23.09 -22.37
N ASP A 45 -0.67 -22.18 -22.06
CA ASP A 45 -2.03 -22.17 -22.60
C ASP A 45 -2.81 -23.47 -22.25
N ILE A 46 -2.82 -23.78 -20.96
CA ILE A 46 -3.65 -24.82 -20.34
C ILE A 46 -4.46 -24.18 -19.22
N THR A 47 -5.78 -24.24 -19.33
CA THR A 47 -6.72 -23.75 -18.31
C THR A 47 -7.28 -24.95 -17.54
N VAL A 48 -7.20 -24.93 -16.22
CA VAL A 48 -7.71 -25.99 -15.32
C VAL A 48 -8.40 -25.37 -14.10
N ASP A 49 -9.35 -26.08 -13.50
CA ASP A 49 -9.91 -25.67 -12.22
C ASP A 49 -8.81 -25.64 -11.14
N LYS A 50 -8.89 -24.68 -10.20
CA LYS A 50 -7.98 -24.60 -9.05
C LYS A 50 -7.99 -25.88 -8.22
N LYS A 51 -9.15 -26.55 -8.13
CA LYS A 51 -9.35 -27.80 -7.38
C LYS A 51 -8.95 -29.07 -8.13
N GLU A 52 -8.48 -28.95 -9.37
CA GLU A 52 -8.13 -30.10 -10.21
C GLU A 52 -7.00 -30.94 -9.58
N ASN A 53 -7.08 -32.26 -9.75
CA ASN A 53 -6.11 -33.20 -9.19
C ASN A 53 -4.70 -32.93 -9.74
N ILE A 54 -3.68 -32.98 -8.88
CA ILE A 54 -2.27 -32.80 -9.26
C ILE A 54 -1.84 -33.76 -10.39
N ASP A 55 -2.32 -35.00 -10.40
CA ASP A 55 -1.96 -35.97 -11.43
C ASP A 55 -2.53 -35.60 -12.80
N VAL A 56 -3.75 -35.05 -12.83
CA VAL A 56 -4.37 -34.50 -14.04
C VAL A 56 -3.57 -33.28 -14.53
N LYS A 57 -3.18 -32.38 -13.62
CA LYS A 57 -2.32 -31.22 -13.95
C LYS A 57 -0.96 -31.63 -14.53
N LYS A 58 -0.31 -32.65 -13.94
CA LYS A 58 0.95 -33.21 -14.45
C LYS A 58 0.78 -33.80 -15.85
N GLN A 59 -0.31 -34.53 -16.08
CA GLN A 59 -0.58 -35.15 -17.37
C GLN A 59 -0.79 -34.09 -18.46
N LEU A 60 -1.63 -33.09 -18.20
CA LEU A 60 -1.84 -31.98 -19.15
C LEU A 60 -0.55 -31.22 -19.46
N TYR A 61 0.26 -30.93 -18.42
CA TYR A 61 1.57 -30.28 -18.58
C TYR A 61 2.51 -31.13 -19.46
N TYR A 62 2.58 -32.44 -19.17
CA TYR A 62 3.38 -33.39 -19.92
C TYR A 62 2.97 -33.44 -21.39
N ASP A 63 1.68 -33.60 -21.67
CA ASP A 63 1.15 -33.76 -23.02
C ASP A 63 1.41 -32.51 -23.88
N LYS A 64 1.21 -31.32 -23.31
CA LYS A 64 1.49 -30.06 -24.02
C LYS A 64 2.97 -29.91 -24.36
N ILE A 65 3.87 -30.14 -23.40
CA ILE A 65 5.32 -30.04 -23.67
C ILE A 65 5.75 -31.10 -24.68
N LYS A 66 5.32 -32.35 -24.50
CA LYS A 66 5.63 -33.44 -25.42
C LYS A 66 5.20 -33.13 -26.85
N MET A 67 4.02 -32.53 -27.04
CA MET A 67 3.57 -32.08 -28.34
C MET A 67 4.55 -31.09 -28.98
N PHE A 68 4.99 -30.06 -28.25
CA PHE A 68 5.96 -29.08 -28.77
C PHE A 68 7.33 -29.69 -29.06
N ILE A 69 7.85 -30.55 -28.17
CA ILE A 69 9.11 -31.28 -28.40
C ILE A 69 9.01 -32.16 -29.65
N ASN A 70 7.93 -32.93 -29.79
CA ASN A 70 7.76 -33.85 -30.93
C ASN A 70 7.70 -33.11 -32.27
N ASN A 71 7.10 -31.91 -32.27
CA ASN A 71 6.98 -31.05 -33.44
C ASN A 71 8.21 -30.15 -33.69
N ASN A 72 9.35 -30.37 -33.00
CA ASN A 72 10.55 -29.52 -33.09
C ASN A 72 10.24 -28.01 -32.89
N SER A 73 9.29 -27.71 -32.01
CA SER A 73 8.70 -26.39 -31.82
C SER A 73 9.05 -25.79 -30.43
N GLU A 74 10.20 -26.16 -29.87
CA GLU A 74 10.66 -25.74 -28.54
C GLU A 74 10.79 -24.22 -28.41
N HIS A 75 11.22 -23.56 -29.48
CA HIS A 75 11.30 -22.10 -29.55
C HIS A 75 9.92 -21.44 -29.41
N LEU A 76 8.86 -22.02 -30.01
CA LEU A 76 7.49 -21.54 -29.87
C LEU A 76 6.98 -21.72 -28.44
N LEU A 77 7.30 -22.84 -27.80
CA LEU A 77 6.96 -23.09 -26.40
C LEU A 77 7.63 -22.06 -25.47
N ASN A 78 8.92 -21.79 -25.66
CA ASN A 78 9.64 -20.76 -24.90
C ASN A 78 9.02 -19.37 -25.11
N ASN A 79 8.64 -19.03 -26.35
CA ASN A 79 7.98 -17.76 -26.66
C ASN A 79 6.60 -17.67 -26.00
N LEU A 80 5.80 -18.74 -26.04
CA LEU A 80 4.47 -18.79 -25.41
C LEU A 80 4.55 -18.53 -23.90
N ILE A 81 5.49 -19.19 -23.22
CA ILE A 81 5.73 -19.01 -21.78
C ILE A 81 6.13 -17.57 -21.46
N SER A 82 7.04 -17.00 -22.26
CA SER A 82 7.49 -15.62 -22.08
C SER A 82 6.33 -14.63 -22.25
N VAL A 83 5.56 -14.75 -23.33
CA VAL A 83 4.41 -13.88 -23.65
C VAL A 83 3.34 -13.96 -22.56
N ASN A 84 2.95 -15.16 -22.14
CA ASN A 84 1.92 -15.34 -21.13
C ASN A 84 2.37 -14.85 -19.74
N LYS A 85 3.65 -15.06 -19.38
CA LYS A 85 4.22 -14.47 -18.16
C LYS A 85 4.17 -12.94 -18.19
N SER A 86 4.54 -12.33 -19.31
CA SER A 86 4.42 -10.88 -19.48
C SER A 86 2.97 -10.41 -19.38
N LYS A 87 2.02 -11.14 -19.97
CA LYS A 87 0.58 -10.83 -19.88
C LYS A 87 0.06 -10.88 -18.44
N SER A 88 0.44 -11.91 -17.67
CA SER A 88 0.10 -12.02 -16.24
C SER A 88 0.69 -10.84 -15.45
N LEU A 89 1.96 -10.49 -15.65
CA LEU A 89 2.58 -9.33 -14.99
C LEU A 89 1.89 -8.01 -15.33
N ILE A 90 1.43 -7.83 -16.57
CA ILE A 90 0.65 -6.65 -16.98
C ILE A 90 -0.70 -6.63 -16.30
N GLN A 91 -1.36 -7.79 -16.18
CA GLN A 91 -2.64 -7.92 -15.50
C GLN A 91 -2.52 -7.60 -14.00
N ASP A 92 -1.52 -8.15 -13.32
CA ASP A 92 -1.25 -7.87 -11.90
C ASP A 92 -1.03 -6.37 -11.67
N ARG A 93 -0.19 -5.72 -12.50
CA ARG A 93 0.03 -4.27 -12.43
C ARG A 93 -1.24 -3.46 -12.69
N ARG A 94 -2.11 -3.95 -13.58
CA ARG A 94 -3.39 -3.31 -13.88
C ARG A 94 -4.33 -3.41 -12.67
N ASP A 95 -4.38 -4.57 -12.03
CA ASP A 95 -5.21 -4.81 -10.86
C ASP A 95 -4.72 -3.99 -9.65
N GLU A 96 -3.41 -3.94 -9.41
CA GLU A 96 -2.78 -3.04 -8.43
C GLU A 96 -3.12 -1.58 -8.70
N TYR A 97 -3.00 -1.13 -9.96
CA TYR A 97 -3.35 0.23 -10.35
C TYR A 97 -4.83 0.54 -10.10
N ASN A 98 -5.72 -0.38 -10.46
CA ASN A 98 -7.16 -0.23 -10.25
C ASN A 98 -7.51 -0.14 -8.75
N GLU A 99 -6.87 -0.96 -7.92
CA GLU A 99 -7.03 -0.93 -6.47
C GLU A 99 -6.56 0.41 -5.89
N ILE A 100 -5.37 0.88 -6.27
CA ILE A 100 -4.83 2.17 -5.85
C ILE A 100 -5.76 3.31 -6.26
N MET A 101 -6.25 3.30 -7.51
CA MET A 101 -7.17 4.34 -7.99
C MET A 101 -8.52 4.30 -7.27
N ARG A 102 -9.03 3.12 -6.91
CA ARG A 102 -10.23 2.97 -6.07
C ARG A 102 -10.01 3.58 -4.68
N LEU A 103 -8.88 3.29 -4.03
CA LEU A 103 -8.54 3.87 -2.72
C LEU A 103 -8.38 5.40 -2.80
N TYR A 104 -7.69 5.88 -3.83
CA TYR A 104 -7.49 7.30 -4.10
C TYR A 104 -8.83 8.02 -4.28
N ASN A 105 -9.71 7.52 -5.14
CA ASN A 105 -11.01 8.14 -5.39
C ASN A 105 -11.88 8.15 -4.11
N LYS A 106 -11.87 7.05 -3.33
CA LYS A 106 -12.57 6.99 -2.04
C LYS A 106 -12.01 7.97 -1.00
N SER A 107 -10.71 8.25 -1.05
CA SER A 107 -10.05 9.17 -0.11
C SER A 107 -10.38 10.64 -0.32
N MET A 108 -10.86 11.00 -1.51
CA MET A 108 -11.03 12.40 -1.87
C MET A 108 -12.21 13.03 -1.11
N LYS A 109 -11.93 14.13 -0.40
CA LYS A 109 -12.92 14.94 0.29
C LYS A 109 -12.66 16.41 0.11
N GLU A 110 -13.73 17.15 -0.13
CA GLU A 110 -13.70 18.59 -0.36
C GLU A 110 -14.25 19.32 0.86
N TYR A 111 -13.59 20.42 1.18
CA TYR A 111 -13.91 21.31 2.28
C TYR A 111 -13.80 22.76 1.78
N GLN A 112 -14.33 23.69 2.57
CA GLN A 112 -14.07 25.11 2.40
C GLN A 112 -13.26 25.60 3.60
N ASP A 113 -12.23 26.41 3.33
CA ASP A 113 -11.55 27.14 4.40
C ASP A 113 -12.41 28.31 4.90
N ILE A 114 -11.92 29.02 5.93
CA ILE A 114 -12.66 30.14 6.53
C ILE A 114 -12.92 31.32 5.58
N HIS A 115 -12.26 31.36 4.43
CA HIS A 115 -12.41 32.38 3.40
C HIS A 115 -13.21 31.86 2.20
N GLY A 116 -13.83 30.68 2.30
CA GLY A 116 -14.59 30.05 1.22
C GLY A 116 -13.71 29.42 0.14
N LYS A 117 -12.38 29.36 0.32
CA LYS A 117 -11.49 28.71 -0.65
C LYS A 117 -11.64 27.19 -0.57
N LYS A 118 -11.76 26.55 -1.73
CA LYS A 118 -11.82 25.09 -1.82
C LYS A 118 -10.52 24.45 -1.34
N ILE A 119 -10.67 23.46 -0.48
CA ILE A 119 -9.60 22.63 0.06
C ILE A 119 -9.95 21.17 -0.21
N VAL A 120 -9.00 20.42 -0.77
CA VAL A 120 -9.19 19.00 -1.08
C VAL A 120 -8.20 18.18 -0.27
N ILE A 121 -8.69 17.17 0.45
CA ILE A 121 -7.84 16.14 1.06
C ILE A 121 -7.97 14.87 0.23
N ARG A 122 -6.83 14.26 -0.11
CA ARG A 122 -6.78 12.99 -0.86
C ARG A 122 -5.47 12.27 -0.61
N LEU A 123 -5.47 10.96 -0.85
CA LEU A 123 -4.27 10.14 -0.82
C LEU A 123 -3.23 10.67 -1.82
N VAL A 124 -1.97 10.67 -1.43
CA VAL A 124 -0.85 11.03 -2.31
C VAL A 124 -0.48 9.83 -3.17
N LEU A 125 -0.49 10.01 -4.48
CA LEU A 125 -0.14 8.98 -5.45
C LEU A 125 1.37 8.92 -5.70
N ASN A 126 1.84 7.75 -6.11
CA ASN A 126 3.21 7.54 -6.58
C ASN A 126 3.42 8.12 -7.99
N LYS A 127 3.24 9.44 -8.13
CA LYS A 127 3.45 10.22 -9.36
C LYS A 127 4.45 11.33 -9.09
N ASN A 128 5.34 11.61 -10.04
CA ASN A 128 6.44 12.57 -9.85
C ASN A 128 6.01 13.93 -9.27
N LYS A 129 4.94 14.55 -9.81
CA LYS A 129 4.41 15.84 -9.31
C LYS A 129 4.00 15.74 -7.84
N GLU A 130 3.30 14.67 -7.47
CA GLU A 130 2.80 14.47 -6.10
C GLU A 130 3.91 14.13 -5.10
N LYS A 131 4.85 13.27 -5.49
CA LYS A 131 6.04 12.95 -4.69
C LYS A 131 6.85 14.21 -4.41
N LEU A 132 7.10 15.03 -5.43
CA LEU A 132 7.85 16.28 -5.27
C LEU A 132 7.20 17.22 -4.25
N MET A 133 5.89 17.41 -4.34
CA MET A 133 5.14 18.21 -3.37
C MET A 133 5.19 17.62 -1.97
N ALA A 134 5.03 16.29 -1.83
CA ALA A 134 5.14 15.60 -0.55
C ALA A 134 6.51 15.75 0.08
N TYR A 135 7.60 15.57 -0.69
CA TYR A 135 8.96 15.77 -0.20
C TYR A 135 9.19 17.19 0.30
N LEU A 136 8.73 18.20 -0.47
CA LEU A 136 8.87 19.61 -0.08
C LEU A 136 8.14 19.91 1.23
N GLN A 137 6.88 19.49 1.34
CA GLN A 137 6.08 19.73 2.55
C GLN A 137 6.67 18.98 3.76
N TYR A 138 7.11 17.74 3.58
CA TYR A 138 7.70 16.95 4.66
C TYR A 138 9.08 17.48 5.07
N TYR A 139 9.88 17.99 4.13
CA TYR A 139 11.11 18.73 4.43
C TYR A 139 10.82 19.96 5.29
N ASN A 140 9.81 20.76 4.92
CA ASN A 140 9.42 21.93 5.70
C ASN A 140 8.94 21.55 7.11
N TYR A 141 8.23 20.43 7.25
CA TYR A 141 7.85 19.86 8.54
C TYR A 141 9.08 19.50 9.39
N LYS A 142 10.02 18.69 8.87
CA LYS A 142 11.22 18.29 9.63
C LYS A 142 12.10 19.47 10.03
N LYS A 143 12.23 20.47 9.16
CA LYS A 143 12.92 21.73 9.47
C LYS A 143 12.24 22.49 10.63
N LEU A 144 10.91 22.45 10.70
CA LEU A 144 10.15 23.09 11.77
C LEU A 144 10.26 22.34 13.10
N THR A 145 10.21 21.01 13.09
CA THR A 145 10.32 20.18 14.30
C THR A 145 11.75 20.06 14.83
N LYS A 146 12.74 20.50 14.04
CA LYS A 146 14.18 20.33 14.32
C LYS A 146 14.57 18.86 14.49
N ASP A 147 13.80 17.95 13.89
CA ASP A 147 14.14 16.54 13.85
C ASP A 147 15.42 16.35 13.01
N THR A 148 16.29 15.43 13.42
CA THR A 148 17.44 15.05 12.61
C THR A 148 16.96 14.25 11.39
N TYR A 149 17.35 14.66 10.18
CA TYR A 149 17.05 13.93 8.96
C TYR A 149 18.24 13.97 7.98
N THR A 150 18.27 12.99 7.08
CA THR A 150 19.13 13.02 5.89
C THR A 150 18.25 13.16 4.65
N PRO A 151 18.71 13.80 3.56
CA PRO A 151 17.94 13.90 2.33
C PRO A 151 17.46 12.53 1.80
N LYS A 152 18.34 11.52 1.85
CA LYS A 152 18.01 10.15 1.43
C LYS A 152 16.97 9.49 2.35
N GLY A 153 17.12 9.67 3.67
CA GLY A 153 16.15 9.16 4.65
C GLY A 153 14.76 9.75 4.44
N LEU A 154 14.68 11.05 4.17
CA LEU A 154 13.43 11.76 3.91
C LEU A 154 12.68 11.18 2.70
N VAL A 155 13.39 11.01 1.58
CA VAL A 155 12.82 10.44 0.36
C VAL A 155 12.30 9.03 0.62
N ASN A 156 13.09 8.19 1.30
CA ASN A 156 12.69 6.82 1.62
C ASN A 156 11.45 6.75 2.52
N GLU A 157 11.34 7.64 3.53
CA GLU A 157 10.17 7.70 4.41
C GLU A 157 8.89 8.07 3.64
N ILE A 158 8.96 9.11 2.80
CA ILE A 158 7.81 9.53 2.00
C ILE A 158 7.41 8.45 1.00
N ASP A 159 8.37 7.80 0.36
CA ASP A 159 8.10 6.68 -0.55
C ASP A 159 7.40 5.53 0.17
N ASP A 160 7.86 5.18 1.38
CA ASP A 160 7.22 4.17 2.21
C ASP A 160 5.78 4.57 2.59
N PHE A 161 5.55 5.84 2.96
CA PHE A 161 4.20 6.30 3.29
C PHE A 161 3.26 6.30 2.08
N ILE A 162 3.74 6.66 0.89
CA ILE A 162 2.96 6.62 -0.34
C ILE A 162 2.63 5.17 -0.70
N LEU A 163 3.64 4.29 -0.74
CA LEU A 163 3.45 2.87 -1.09
C LEU A 163 2.52 2.13 -0.12
N LYS A 164 2.53 2.51 1.17
CA LYS A 164 1.64 1.94 2.19
C LYS A 164 0.28 2.65 2.30
N ASN A 165 -0.03 3.61 1.42
CA ASN A 165 -1.27 4.39 1.42
C ASN A 165 -1.54 5.11 2.76
N ARG A 166 -0.49 5.72 3.33
CA ARG A 166 -0.50 6.37 4.66
C ARG A 166 -0.41 7.88 4.62
N LEU A 167 -0.04 8.46 3.48
CA LEU A 167 0.13 9.89 3.29
C LEU A 167 -1.06 10.49 2.54
N TYR A 168 -1.73 11.45 3.17
CA TYR A 168 -2.83 12.22 2.59
C TYR A 168 -2.38 13.67 2.45
N GLY A 169 -2.48 14.21 1.24
CA GLY A 169 -2.14 15.61 0.95
C GLY A 169 -3.35 16.51 1.18
N LEU A 170 -3.09 17.70 1.73
CA LEU A 170 -4.04 18.80 1.82
C LEU A 170 -3.74 19.76 0.66
N TYR A 171 -4.68 19.92 -0.25
CA TYR A 171 -4.51 20.69 -1.47
C TYR A 171 -5.38 21.95 -1.46
N SER A 172 -4.77 23.07 -1.83
CA SER A 172 -5.50 24.27 -2.22
C SER A 172 -5.23 24.48 -3.70
N ASP A 173 -6.28 24.34 -4.50
CA ASP A 173 -6.15 24.17 -5.96
C ASP A 173 -5.22 22.97 -6.27
N ASP A 174 -4.17 23.18 -7.06
CA ASP A 174 -3.19 22.15 -7.44
C ASP A 174 -1.99 22.04 -6.49
N LEU A 175 -1.90 22.90 -5.49
CA LEU A 175 -0.74 22.97 -4.60
C LEU A 175 -1.01 22.23 -3.29
N MET A 176 -0.10 21.32 -2.94
CA MET A 176 -0.09 20.71 -1.62
C MET A 176 0.39 21.76 -0.60
N VAL A 177 -0.47 22.07 0.36
CA VAL A 177 -0.25 23.08 1.41
C VAL A 177 -0.17 22.46 2.82
N GLY A 178 -0.18 21.14 2.90
CA GLY A 178 -0.09 20.40 4.14
C GLY A 178 -0.29 18.92 3.89
N PHE A 179 -0.20 18.13 4.95
CA PHE A 179 -0.42 16.70 4.88
C PHE A 179 -0.88 16.12 6.22
N LEU A 180 -1.40 14.91 6.14
CA LEU A 180 -1.72 14.02 7.24
C LEU A 180 -1.07 12.66 6.97
N ILE A 181 -0.26 12.18 7.92
CA ILE A 181 0.30 10.82 7.89
C ILE A 181 -0.36 10.00 8.98
N ILE A 182 -0.86 8.83 8.61
CA ILE A 182 -1.54 7.90 9.53
C ILE A 182 -0.87 6.54 9.59
N LYS A 183 -1.08 5.84 10.70
CA LYS A 183 -0.88 4.40 10.83
C LYS A 183 -2.22 3.78 11.21
N LYS A 184 -2.74 2.91 10.34
CA LYS A 184 -4.03 2.21 10.56
C LYS A 184 -4.07 1.45 11.89
N SER A 185 -2.94 0.93 12.34
CA SER A 185 -2.79 0.19 13.58
C SER A 185 -1.48 0.54 14.26
N ARG A 186 -1.55 0.86 15.55
CA ARG A 186 -0.42 0.95 16.47
C ARG A 186 -0.91 0.67 17.89
N TYR A 187 -0.18 -0.16 18.62
CA TYR A 187 -0.53 -0.54 19.98
C TYR A 187 0.05 0.45 20.98
N PHE A 188 -0.79 1.06 21.80
CA PHE A 188 -0.41 2.00 22.85
C PHE A 188 -0.95 1.56 24.21
N LYS A 189 -0.22 1.90 25.27
CA LYS A 189 -0.78 1.87 26.63
C LYS A 189 -1.68 3.09 26.79
N ILE A 190 -2.93 2.87 27.18
CA ILE A 190 -3.95 3.91 27.33
C ILE A 190 -4.43 3.89 28.78
N ASP A 191 -4.73 5.06 29.34
CA ASP A 191 -5.21 5.17 30.71
C ASP A 191 -6.50 4.35 30.92
N GLY A 192 -6.60 3.70 32.07
CA GLY A 192 -7.74 2.85 32.41
C GLY A 192 -7.79 1.51 31.67
N THR A 193 -6.73 1.11 30.95
CA THR A 193 -6.63 -0.21 30.30
C THR A 193 -5.43 -1.00 30.83
N SER A 194 -5.59 -2.32 31.01
CA SER A 194 -4.53 -3.22 31.48
C SER A 194 -3.45 -3.44 30.43
N ASP A 195 -3.87 -3.64 29.17
CA ASP A 195 -3.01 -4.03 28.07
C ASP A 195 -2.82 -2.91 27.05
N LYS A 196 -1.87 -3.09 26.13
CA LYS A 196 -1.76 -2.19 24.98
C LYS A 196 -2.95 -2.39 24.05
N VAL A 197 -3.52 -1.28 23.61
CA VAL A 197 -4.71 -1.26 22.78
C VAL A 197 -4.34 -0.83 21.35
N ASP A 198 -4.88 -1.57 20.38
CA ASP A 198 -4.76 -1.24 18.96
C ASP A 198 -5.51 0.06 18.63
N THR A 199 -4.78 1.02 18.09
CA THR A 199 -5.24 2.39 17.90
C THR A 199 -5.00 2.86 16.46
N PHE A 200 -5.94 3.62 15.89
CA PHE A 200 -5.70 4.38 14.67
C PHE A 200 -4.84 5.60 15.01
N TYR A 201 -3.61 5.65 14.52
CA TYR A 201 -2.63 6.64 14.96
C TYR A 201 -2.42 7.73 13.90
N ILE A 202 -2.76 8.96 14.24
CA ILE A 202 -2.37 10.16 13.50
C ILE A 202 -0.89 10.42 13.83
N GLN A 203 -0.02 10.03 12.91
CA GLN A 203 1.42 10.07 13.15
C GLN A 203 1.97 11.49 13.01
N GLU A 204 1.65 12.17 11.93
CA GLU A 204 2.11 13.54 11.68
C GLU A 204 1.01 14.35 11.03
N VAL A 205 0.93 15.62 11.43
CA VAL A 205 0.02 16.61 10.84
C VAL A 205 0.83 17.86 10.58
N TYR A 206 0.80 18.34 9.34
CA TYR A 206 1.51 19.54 8.95
C TYR A 206 0.67 20.43 8.05
N ILE A 207 0.79 21.73 8.29
CA ILE A 207 0.19 22.79 7.46
C ILE A 207 1.29 23.82 7.23
N ASP A 208 1.46 24.19 5.97
CA ASP A 208 2.43 25.21 5.57
C ASP A 208 2.20 26.51 6.34
N LYS A 209 3.29 27.20 6.70
CA LYS A 209 3.23 28.44 7.47
C LYS A 209 2.38 29.51 6.79
N SER A 210 2.43 29.58 5.46
CA SER A 210 1.66 30.53 4.64
C SER A 210 0.14 30.31 4.72
N MET A 211 -0.30 29.14 5.18
CA MET A 211 -1.71 28.74 5.25
C MET A 211 -2.24 28.68 6.68
N ARG A 212 -1.46 29.16 7.66
CA ARG A 212 -1.90 29.27 9.07
C ARG A 212 -3.06 30.27 9.21
N GLY A 213 -3.82 30.13 10.30
CA GLY A 213 -5.02 30.95 10.56
C GLY A 213 -6.27 30.48 9.83
N ARG A 214 -6.15 29.65 8.78
CA ARG A 214 -7.28 29.18 7.96
C ARG A 214 -8.09 28.00 8.53
N LYS A 215 -7.89 27.67 9.81
CA LYS A 215 -8.48 26.50 10.52
C LYS A 215 -8.25 25.14 9.85
N LEU A 216 -7.26 25.00 8.98
CA LEU A 216 -6.96 23.75 8.25
C LEU A 216 -6.62 22.57 9.17
N GLY A 217 -6.13 22.82 10.39
CA GLY A 217 -5.86 21.76 11.37
C GLY A 217 -7.13 21.05 11.84
N LYS A 218 -8.24 21.79 11.91
CA LYS A 218 -9.56 21.21 12.22
C LYS A 218 -10.01 20.28 11.08
N ILE A 219 -9.89 20.76 9.84
CA ILE A 219 -10.22 19.99 8.63
C ILE A 219 -9.42 18.67 8.58
N LEU A 220 -8.12 18.69 8.88
CA LEU A 220 -7.30 17.48 8.90
C LEU A 220 -7.72 16.49 10.01
N LEU A 221 -8.12 16.97 11.19
CA LEU A 221 -8.62 16.08 12.25
C LEU A 221 -10.01 15.53 11.94
N ASP A 222 -10.91 16.35 11.39
CA ASP A 222 -12.21 15.89 10.88
C ASP A 222 -12.02 14.78 9.85
N TYR A 223 -11.11 14.99 8.90
CA TYR A 223 -10.78 14.00 7.90
C TYR A 223 -10.18 12.73 8.52
N ALA A 224 -9.28 12.84 9.50
CA ALA A 224 -8.70 11.69 10.19
C ALA A 224 -9.77 10.83 10.92
N LEU A 225 -10.77 11.47 11.53
CA LEU A 225 -11.91 10.79 12.15
C LEU A 225 -12.79 10.10 11.12
N LEU A 226 -13.02 10.73 9.97
CA LEU A 226 -13.77 10.18 8.84
C LEU A 226 -13.10 8.91 8.28
N ILE A 227 -11.78 8.91 8.10
CA ILE A 227 -11.05 7.76 7.53
C ILE A 227 -10.66 6.70 8.56
N CYS A 228 -10.94 6.92 9.85
CA CYS A 228 -10.69 5.93 10.89
C CYS A 228 -11.47 4.63 10.56
N PRO A 229 -10.84 3.45 10.53
CA PRO A 229 -11.55 2.20 10.25
C PRO A 229 -12.62 1.89 11.30
N ILE A 230 -13.73 1.28 10.88
CA ILE A 230 -14.89 1.02 11.77
C ILE A 230 -14.53 0.09 12.93
N ASN A 231 -13.59 -0.83 12.72
CA ASN A 231 -13.11 -1.75 13.76
C ASN A 231 -12.17 -1.09 14.79
N LYS A 232 -11.80 0.19 14.63
CA LYS A 232 -10.91 0.90 15.56
C LYS A 232 -11.73 1.67 16.59
N LYS A 233 -11.69 1.16 17.82
CA LYS A 233 -12.34 1.78 18.99
C LYS A 233 -11.61 3.02 19.51
N HIS A 234 -10.36 3.22 19.11
CA HIS A 234 -9.53 4.33 19.56
C HIS A 234 -8.80 5.00 18.40
N ILE A 235 -8.71 6.31 18.46
CA ILE A 235 -7.84 7.14 17.64
C ILE A 235 -6.89 7.91 18.54
N SER A 236 -5.64 8.08 18.12
CA SER A 236 -4.65 8.80 18.92
C SER A 236 -3.77 9.72 18.08
N LEU A 237 -3.20 10.71 18.75
CA LEU A 237 -2.19 11.61 18.20
C LEU A 237 -1.18 11.99 19.27
N MET A 238 0.02 12.37 18.84
CA MET A 238 1.07 12.87 19.73
C MET A 238 1.44 14.29 19.30
N THR A 239 1.70 15.16 20.26
CA THR A 239 2.12 16.54 20.00
C THR A 239 2.96 17.09 21.15
N TYR A 240 3.32 18.37 21.11
CA TYR A 240 4.17 19.02 22.11
C TYR A 240 3.46 20.25 22.70
N GLU A 241 3.94 20.69 23.85
CA GLU A 241 3.39 21.86 24.55
C GLU A 241 3.49 23.13 23.71
N GLY A 242 2.44 23.94 23.72
CA GLY A 242 2.35 25.15 22.88
C GLY A 242 2.00 24.89 21.41
N ASN A 243 1.91 23.64 20.96
CA ASN A 243 1.35 23.35 19.64
C ASN A 243 -0.17 23.56 19.64
N ILE A 244 -0.69 24.35 18.70
CA ILE A 244 -2.13 24.60 18.54
C ILE A 244 -2.94 23.31 18.35
N MET A 245 -2.29 22.25 17.84
CA MET A 245 -2.90 20.94 17.68
C MET A 245 -3.42 20.35 18.99
N ALA A 246 -2.80 20.64 20.14
CA ALA A 246 -3.29 20.18 21.44
C ALA A 246 -4.69 20.74 21.76
N ASN A 247 -4.91 22.03 21.47
CA ASN A 247 -6.21 22.68 21.69
C ASN A 247 -7.25 22.19 20.69
N ILE A 248 -6.84 22.00 19.43
CA ILE A 248 -7.71 21.44 18.39
C ILE A 248 -8.13 20.01 18.81
N ALA A 249 -7.20 19.14 19.19
CA ALA A 249 -7.48 17.77 19.63
C ALA A 249 -8.52 17.73 20.76
N LYS A 250 -8.33 18.55 21.81
CA LYS A 250 -9.31 18.67 22.92
C LYS A 250 -10.70 19.07 22.42
N SER A 251 -10.80 20.02 21.48
CA SER A 251 -12.09 20.41 20.91
C SER A 251 -12.79 19.31 20.10
N TYR A 252 -12.04 18.28 19.69
CA TYR A 252 -12.55 17.08 19.03
C TYR A 252 -12.77 15.91 20.01
N GLY A 253 -12.71 16.12 21.32
CA GLY A 253 -12.93 15.09 22.33
C GLY A 253 -11.76 14.13 22.51
N PHE A 254 -10.53 14.55 22.14
CA PHE A 254 -9.34 13.82 22.57
C PHE A 254 -8.97 14.21 23.99
N GLU A 255 -8.68 13.19 24.79
CA GLU A 255 -8.28 13.29 26.18
C GLU A 255 -6.76 13.10 26.28
N LEU A 256 -6.11 13.99 27.03
CA LEU A 256 -4.69 13.88 27.34
C LEU A 256 -4.48 12.69 28.28
N GLN A 257 -3.54 11.81 27.96
CA GLN A 257 -3.17 10.69 28.82
C GLN A 257 -2.17 11.12 29.89
N ASN A 258 -2.20 10.45 31.03
CA ASN A 258 -1.31 10.69 32.17
C ASN A 258 0.14 10.29 31.85
N GLU A 259 0.32 9.15 31.18
CA GLU A 259 1.63 8.72 30.71
C GLU A 259 2.06 9.53 29.48
N SER A 260 3.29 10.04 29.51
CA SER A 260 3.88 10.71 28.34
C SER A 260 4.05 9.74 27.17
N SER A 261 4.03 10.26 25.95
CA SER A 261 4.08 9.45 24.71
C SER A 261 5.34 8.60 24.51
N GLY A 262 6.38 8.81 25.32
CA GLY A 262 7.73 8.26 25.12
C GLY A 262 8.50 8.89 23.94
N CYS A 263 7.91 9.85 23.22
CA CYS A 263 8.60 10.61 22.17
C CYS A 263 9.40 11.76 22.81
N PRO A 264 10.71 11.95 22.48
CA PRO A 264 11.52 13.02 23.05
C PRO A 264 10.95 14.43 22.78
N VAL A 265 10.33 14.61 21.61
CA VAL A 265 9.80 15.89 21.13
C VAL A 265 8.29 15.99 21.40
N ASN A 266 7.49 15.02 20.93
CA ASN A 266 6.03 15.06 21.02
C ASN A 266 5.52 14.40 22.30
N LYS A 267 5.84 14.96 23.46
CA LYS A 267 5.58 14.34 24.78
C LYS A 267 4.09 14.19 25.14
N LEU A 268 3.21 15.04 24.60
CA LEU A 268 1.78 15.01 24.89
C LEU A 268 1.11 13.89 24.08
N PHE A 269 0.48 12.95 24.77
CA PHE A 269 -0.23 11.85 24.15
C PHE A 269 -1.75 12.01 24.31
N PHE A 270 -2.46 12.08 23.19
CA PHE A 270 -3.89 12.29 23.17
C PHE A 270 -4.59 11.06 22.60
N VAL A 271 -5.66 10.63 23.27
CA VAL A 271 -6.49 9.50 22.83
C VAL A 271 -7.95 9.93 22.83
N ARG A 272 -8.70 9.49 21.82
CA ARG A 272 -10.15 9.60 21.79
C ARG A 272 -10.76 8.22 21.60
N ARG A 273 -11.81 7.94 22.36
CA ARG A 273 -12.69 6.78 22.14
C ARG A 273 -13.64 7.08 20.97
N MET A 274 -13.70 6.16 20.03
CA MET A 274 -14.61 6.22 18.90
C MET A 274 -15.94 5.57 19.29
N THR A 275 -17.05 6.22 18.95
CA THR A 275 -18.41 5.74 19.25
C THR A 275 -19.19 5.45 17.97
N ASP A 276 -20.28 4.68 18.06
CA ASP A 276 -21.16 4.37 16.92
C ASP A 276 -21.64 5.64 16.19
N LYS A 277 -21.91 6.72 16.94
CA LYS A 277 -22.29 8.02 16.38
C LYS A 277 -21.22 8.61 15.47
N ASP A 278 -19.95 8.36 15.75
CA ASP A 278 -18.84 8.84 14.92
C ASP A 278 -18.81 8.12 13.57
N PHE A 279 -19.17 6.84 13.57
CA PHE A 279 -19.28 6.02 12.37
C PHE A 279 -20.54 6.34 11.56
N LEU A 280 -21.65 6.64 12.24
CA LEU A 280 -22.94 6.99 11.63
C LEU A 280 -22.97 8.40 11.00
N LYS A 281 -22.35 9.41 11.60
CA LYS A 281 -22.30 10.78 11.04
C LYS A 281 -21.51 10.90 9.73
N ASN A 282 -20.73 9.87 9.39
CA ASN A 282 -19.67 9.93 8.41
C ASN A 282 -19.85 8.84 7.34
N THR A 283 -21.04 8.76 6.74
CA THR A 283 -21.52 7.66 5.87
C THR A 283 -20.69 7.38 4.61
N ASN A 284 -19.68 8.21 4.30
CA ASN A 284 -18.76 8.04 3.17
C ASN A 284 -17.37 7.51 3.60
N ARG A 285 -17.30 6.59 4.57
CA ARG A 285 -16.01 6.03 5.01
C ARG A 285 -15.38 5.15 3.94
N ILE A 286 -14.06 5.20 3.88
CA ILE A 286 -13.22 4.22 3.18
C ILE A 286 -13.22 2.94 4.02
N THR A 287 -14.31 2.18 4.00
CA THR A 287 -14.24 0.81 4.52
C THR A 287 -13.43 -0.05 3.55
N GLU A 288 -12.55 -0.87 4.14
CA GLU A 288 -11.86 -1.97 3.46
C GLU A 288 -12.88 -2.86 2.75
#